data_AF-A0AAZ3NTG5-F1
#
_entry.id   AF-A0AAZ3NTG5-F1
#
_cell.length_a   1.000
_cell.length_b   1.000
_cell.length_c   1.000
_cell.angle_alpha   90.00
_cell.angle_beta   90.00
_cell.angle_gamma   90.00
#
_symmetry.space_group_name_H-M   'P 1'
#
loop_
_entity.id
_entity.type
_entity.pdbx_description
1 polymer ?
#
loop_
_entity_poly.entity_id
_entity_poly.type
_entity_poly.pdbx_seq_one_letter_code
_entity_poly.pdbx_strand_id
1 'polypeptide(L)'
;MVKVETDQLKSINVQLGILELVMTDIKELKASIEISDEKTATLQKDTNKLKRTVNMIETEVNVKKENGVRREALLDIHARSMRDNLVLTGIEEKEDVPESVVRSFLLTAHQTPREAINKIQLESVHCFRKRMPIMISGVVRVALFSILGVGGFLTLFVMYYQSAPSQICPPQPALPHHYSKPPENSSLSKKQPEPDKPIILLWFWPENRRFDFSDCTTFFNIDGCQLTDDRSLYNKADGVLIFHKSIKHDLSNLPPSPRPPFQKWIWYHVESPTNTIRIPGLEKLFNLTLSYREDADIPVRWRLTARKGQGEDFVLPKKDKLVCWIVSNNNPATGTAVRDNYYRELVKHIKVDVYGKAFARFLRYEDYYSTLSSCKFYLSFENSVHRDYITEKLNGPLAAGTVPVVLGPPRQNYEDFVPGDSFIHVNDFPNAKALAEFLLKLDKDDEAYLRYFQWRRNLFAQQHLIQLSQEFIQSICYACDHIGKHKEYRVVPDLYKWFLV
;
A
#
# COMPACT_ATOMS: atom_id res chain seq x y z
N MET A 1 -83.24 -24.22 23.46
CA MET A 1 -82.26 -23.89 24.51
C MET A 1 -80.94 -24.65 24.33
N VAL A 2 -80.95 -25.99 24.27
CA VAL A 2 -79.73 -26.85 24.26
C VAL A 2 -78.69 -26.54 23.17
N LYS A 3 -79.10 -26.08 21.97
CA LYS A 3 -78.19 -25.77 20.85
C LYS A 3 -77.41 -24.46 21.03
N VAL A 4 -77.97 -23.50 21.77
CA VAL A 4 -77.33 -22.20 22.03
C VAL A 4 -76.24 -22.32 23.09
N GLU A 5 -76.45 -23.16 24.10
CA GLU A 5 -75.45 -23.45 25.13
C GLU A 5 -74.23 -24.19 24.56
N THR A 6 -74.42 -25.08 23.59
CA THR A 6 -73.33 -25.84 22.97
C THR A 6 -72.43 -24.97 22.08
N ASP A 7 -73.00 -23.98 21.39
CA ASP A 7 -72.21 -23.04 20.57
C ASP A 7 -71.46 -22.02 21.44
N GLN A 8 -72.03 -21.60 22.57
CA GLN A 8 -71.33 -20.75 23.56
C GLN A 8 -70.16 -21.49 24.23
N LEU A 9 -70.34 -22.76 24.61
CA LEU A 9 -69.26 -23.59 25.18
C LEU A 9 -68.11 -23.81 24.18
N LYS A 10 -68.40 -23.98 22.89
CA LYS A 10 -67.36 -24.06 21.85
C LYS A 10 -66.60 -22.75 21.70
N SER A 11 -67.30 -21.61 21.72
CA SER A 11 -66.65 -20.29 21.64
C SER A 11 -65.73 -20.03 22.83
N ILE A 12 -66.13 -20.45 24.03
CA ILE A 12 -65.32 -20.32 25.25
C ILE A 12 -64.06 -21.19 25.17
N ASN A 13 -64.17 -22.44 24.70
CA ASN A 13 -63.01 -23.32 24.51
C ASN A 13 -62.00 -22.77 23.49
N VAL A 14 -62.48 -22.14 22.42
CA VAL A 14 -61.59 -21.47 21.44
C VAL A 14 -60.86 -20.29 22.08
N GLN A 15 -61.57 -19.47 22.87
CA GLN A 15 -60.95 -18.35 23.60
C GLN A 15 -59.93 -18.83 24.65
N LEU A 16 -60.19 -19.93 25.36
CA LEU A 16 -59.22 -20.54 26.27
C LEU A 16 -57.96 -21.03 25.55
N GLY A 17 -58.10 -21.68 24.39
CA GLY A 17 -56.95 -22.12 23.59
C GLY A 17 -56.09 -20.95 23.09
N ILE A 18 -56.72 -19.84 22.70
CA ILE A 18 -55.99 -18.61 22.33
C ILE A 18 -55.26 -18.02 23.55
N LEU A 19 -55.89 -18.03 24.73
CA LEU A 19 -55.28 -17.54 25.95
C LEU A 19 -54.04 -18.35 26.35
N GLU A 20 -54.08 -19.68 26.21
CA GLU A 20 -52.94 -20.56 26.47
C GLU A 20 -51.76 -20.31 25.52
N LEU A 21 -52.04 -20.05 24.23
CA LEU A 21 -51.04 -19.65 23.24
C LEU A 21 -50.39 -18.32 23.61
N VAL A 22 -51.20 -17.30 23.93
CA VAL A 22 -50.70 -15.98 24.35
C VAL A 22 -49.87 -16.07 25.63
N MET A 23 -50.27 -16.91 26.60
CA MET A 23 -49.47 -17.15 27.80
C MET A 23 -48.14 -17.83 27.52
N THR A 24 -48.06 -18.66 26.49
CA THR A 24 -46.82 -19.32 26.06
C THR A 24 -45.88 -18.32 25.39
N ASP A 25 -46.40 -17.50 24.47
CA ASP A 25 -45.63 -16.45 23.80
C ASP A 25 -45.07 -15.42 24.79
N ILE A 26 -45.87 -15.04 25.81
CA ILE A 26 -45.41 -14.12 26.88
C ILE A 26 -44.26 -14.73 27.68
N LYS A 27 -44.28 -16.05 27.94
CA LYS A 27 -43.18 -16.72 28.65
C LYS A 27 -41.90 -16.75 27.80
N GLU A 28 -42.01 -17.01 26.51
CA GLU A 28 -40.85 -16.99 25.60
C GLU A 28 -40.26 -15.59 25.45
N LEU A 29 -41.11 -14.56 25.31
CA LEU A 29 -40.68 -13.16 25.29
C LEU A 29 -39.95 -12.76 26.57
N LYS A 30 -40.47 -13.17 27.73
CA LYS A 30 -39.83 -12.90 29.02
C LYS A 30 -38.43 -13.53 29.10
N ALA A 31 -38.28 -14.78 28.67
CA ALA A 31 -36.97 -15.44 28.63
C ALA A 31 -36.00 -14.74 27.67
N SER A 32 -36.48 -14.27 26.51
CA SER A 32 -35.66 -13.51 25.56
C SER A 32 -35.21 -12.15 26.11
N ILE A 33 -36.05 -11.48 26.91
CA ILE A 33 -35.69 -10.20 27.56
C ILE A 33 -34.61 -10.44 28.62
N GLU A 34 -34.75 -11.48 29.45
CA GLU A 34 -33.77 -11.81 30.49
C GLU A 34 -32.38 -12.12 29.88
N ILE A 35 -32.32 -12.83 28.75
CA ILE A 35 -31.07 -13.08 28.01
C ILE A 35 -30.47 -11.78 27.43
N SER A 36 -31.32 -10.86 26.97
CA SER A 36 -30.88 -9.57 26.45
C SER A 36 -30.30 -8.70 27.56
N ASP A 37 -30.93 -8.69 28.74
CA ASP A 37 -30.45 -7.94 29.90
C ASP A 37 -29.08 -8.47 30.39
N GLU A 38 -28.86 -9.79 30.38
CA GLU A 38 -27.56 -10.38 30.72
C GLU A 38 -26.46 -10.02 29.70
N LYS A 39 -26.78 -9.99 28.40
CA LYS A 39 -25.85 -9.55 27.35
C LYS A 39 -25.50 -8.08 27.47
N THR A 40 -26.47 -7.21 27.74
CA THR A 40 -26.23 -5.77 27.92
C THR A 40 -25.38 -5.49 29.16
N ALA A 41 -25.59 -6.22 30.26
CA ALA A 41 -24.74 -6.13 31.44
C ALA A 41 -23.28 -6.54 31.15
N THR A 42 -23.09 -7.60 30.34
CA THR A 42 -21.76 -8.05 29.91
C THR A 42 -21.06 -7.02 29.02
N LEU A 43 -21.78 -6.46 28.03
CA LEU A 43 -21.25 -5.40 27.16
C LEU A 43 -20.88 -4.13 27.92
N GLN A 44 -21.65 -3.77 28.95
CA GLN A 44 -21.35 -2.62 29.81
C GLN A 44 -20.05 -2.86 30.60
N LYS A 45 -19.82 -4.09 31.07
CA LYS A 45 -18.59 -4.47 31.78
C LYS A 45 -17.36 -4.39 30.87
N ASP A 46 -17.48 -4.86 29.63
CA ASP A 46 -16.39 -4.81 28.65
C ASP A 46 -16.08 -3.39 28.20
N THR A 47 -17.10 -2.56 28.01
CA THR A 47 -16.94 -1.14 27.70
C THR A 47 -16.20 -0.40 28.81
N ASN A 48 -16.54 -0.69 30.08
CA ASN A 48 -15.83 -0.12 31.24
C ASN A 48 -14.37 -0.59 31.33
N LYS A 49 -14.10 -1.85 30.97
CA LYS A 49 -12.73 -2.39 30.90
C LYS A 49 -11.93 -1.69 29.81
N LEU A 50 -12.51 -1.52 28.63
CA LEU A 50 -11.88 -0.85 27.50
C LEU A 50 -11.58 0.62 27.81
N LYS A 51 -12.51 1.33 28.46
CA LYS A 51 -12.33 2.72 28.88
C LYS A 51 -11.15 2.90 29.85
N ARG A 52 -10.93 1.92 30.74
CA ARG A 52 -9.74 1.91 31.63
C ARG A 52 -8.44 1.72 30.85
N THR A 53 -8.43 0.81 29.87
CA THR A 53 -7.27 0.57 29.01
C THR A 53 -6.92 1.80 28.17
N VAL A 54 -7.93 2.48 27.60
CA VAL A 54 -7.73 3.73 26.84
C VAL A 54 -7.11 4.83 27.71
N ASN A 55 -7.64 5.06 28.92
CA ASN A 55 -7.07 6.04 29.84
C ASN A 55 -5.60 5.73 30.21
N MET A 56 -5.25 4.45 30.36
CA MET A 56 -3.87 4.02 30.64
C MET A 56 -2.94 4.29 29.46
N ILE A 57 -3.41 4.06 28.23
CA ILE A 57 -2.66 4.37 27.00
C ILE A 57 -2.52 5.89 26.82
N GLU A 58 -3.55 6.69 27.11
CA GLU A 58 -3.45 8.16 27.07
C GLU A 58 -2.38 8.70 28.02
N THR A 59 -2.20 8.09 29.20
CA THR A 59 -1.09 8.42 30.11
C THR A 59 0.28 8.05 29.55
N GLU A 60 0.41 6.95 28.80
CA GLU A 60 1.66 6.58 28.11
C GLU A 60 1.96 7.48 26.90
N VAL A 61 0.94 7.99 26.22
CA VAL A 61 1.11 8.95 25.11
C VAL A 61 1.73 10.27 25.60
N ASN A 62 1.57 10.63 26.87
CA ASN A 62 2.19 11.82 27.45
C ASN A 62 3.74 11.75 27.44
N VAL A 63 4.33 10.55 27.36
CA VAL A 63 5.78 10.32 27.17
C VAL A 63 6.28 10.85 25.81
N LYS A 64 5.41 10.95 24.78
CA LYS A 64 5.78 11.60 23.50
C LYS A 64 6.13 13.08 23.67
N LYS A 65 5.56 13.75 24.66
CA LYS A 65 5.84 15.18 24.92
C LYS A 65 7.25 15.38 25.48
N GLU A 66 7.71 14.48 26.36
CA GLU A 66 9.10 14.46 26.85
C GLU A 66 10.11 14.11 25.75
N ASN A 67 9.74 13.20 24.83
CA ASN A 67 10.58 12.89 23.66
C ASN A 67 10.71 14.06 22.68
N GLY A 68 9.69 14.91 22.57
CA GLY A 68 9.75 16.16 21.80
C GLY A 68 10.78 17.14 22.37
N VAL A 69 10.76 17.34 23.70
CA VAL A 69 11.70 18.21 24.41
C VAL A 69 13.15 17.70 24.29
N ARG A 70 13.37 16.37 24.37
CA ARG A 70 14.71 15.78 24.16
C ARG A 70 15.23 15.97 22.73
N ARG A 71 14.34 15.92 21.73
CA ARG A 71 14.73 16.12 20.33
C ARG A 71 15.11 17.58 20.05
N GLU A 72 14.40 18.55 20.62
CA GLU A 72 14.77 19.96 20.50
C GLU A 72 16.08 20.26 21.22
N ALA A 73 16.29 19.71 22.42
CA ALA A 73 17.56 19.83 23.13
C ALA A 73 18.73 19.23 22.33
N LEU A 74 18.53 18.08 21.67
CA LEU A 74 19.55 17.48 20.81
C LEU A 74 19.87 18.35 19.58
N LEU A 75 18.86 18.95 18.96
CA LEU A 75 19.04 19.86 17.82
C LEU A 75 19.74 21.15 18.23
N ASP A 76 19.43 21.71 19.41
CA ASP A 76 20.12 22.88 19.96
C ASP A 76 21.58 22.56 20.33
N ILE A 77 21.85 21.40 20.94
CA ILE A 77 23.22 20.94 21.20
C ILE A 77 24.00 20.76 19.88
N HIS A 78 23.39 20.17 18.85
CA HIS A 78 24.03 20.00 17.55
C HIS A 78 24.29 21.35 16.86
N ALA A 79 23.35 22.28 16.90
CA ALA A 79 23.51 23.62 16.35
C ALA A 79 24.59 24.43 17.08
N ARG A 80 24.70 24.29 18.41
CA ARG A 80 25.80 24.89 19.19
C ARG A 80 27.15 24.26 18.87
N SER A 81 27.20 22.94 18.71
CA SER A 81 28.42 22.20 18.34
C SER A 81 28.89 22.48 16.91
N MET A 82 28.01 22.91 16.02
CA MET A 82 28.32 23.22 14.62
C MET A 82 28.58 24.71 14.38
N ARG A 83 28.44 25.57 15.41
CA ARG A 83 28.49 27.03 15.28
C ARG A 83 29.82 27.56 14.74
N ASP A 84 30.91 26.89 15.11
CA ASP A 84 32.27 27.29 14.73
C ASP A 84 32.80 26.46 13.54
N ASN A 85 31.96 25.62 12.93
CA ASN A 85 32.31 24.79 11.78
C ASN A 85 31.90 25.46 10.47
N LEU A 86 32.83 25.57 9.52
CA LEU A 86 32.58 26.09 8.17
C LEU A 86 32.74 24.97 7.13
N VAL A 87 31.70 24.73 6.35
CA VAL A 87 31.73 23.72 5.27
C VAL A 87 32.00 24.40 3.94
N LEU A 88 33.14 24.06 3.33
CA LEU A 88 33.52 24.54 2.00
C LEU A 88 33.25 23.46 0.96
N THR A 89 32.56 23.82 -0.12
CA THR A 89 32.19 22.89 -1.21
C THR A 89 32.69 23.43 -2.55
N GLY A 90 32.93 22.54 -3.52
CA GLY A 90 33.36 22.92 -4.87
C GLY A 90 34.85 23.27 -5.01
N ILE A 91 35.71 22.83 -4.07
CA ILE A 91 37.16 23.00 -4.15
C ILE A 91 37.77 21.78 -4.87
N GLU A 92 38.62 22.01 -5.87
CA GLU A 92 39.34 20.94 -6.58
C GLU A 92 40.25 20.15 -5.64
N GLU A 93 40.18 18.82 -5.71
CA GLU A 93 41.02 17.93 -4.90
C GLU A 93 42.50 18.07 -5.32
N LYS A 94 43.32 18.66 -4.44
CA LYS A 94 44.79 18.63 -4.55
C LYS A 94 45.36 17.72 -3.46
N GLU A 95 46.52 17.11 -3.71
CA GLU A 95 47.22 16.25 -2.72
C GLU A 95 47.83 17.03 -1.53
N ASP A 96 47.64 18.35 -1.49
CA ASP A 96 48.17 19.21 -0.44
C ASP A 96 47.49 19.03 0.92
N VAL A 97 48.19 19.44 1.98
CA VAL A 97 47.70 19.45 3.36
C VAL A 97 46.38 20.25 3.44
N PRO A 98 45.27 19.71 4.00
CA PRO A 98 43.94 20.33 3.93
C PRO A 98 43.86 21.80 4.40
N GLU A 99 44.71 22.20 5.35
CA GLU A 99 44.75 23.57 5.85
C GLU A 99 45.30 24.57 4.80
N SER A 100 46.30 24.17 4.00
CA SER A 100 46.88 25.04 2.97
C SER A 100 45.89 25.31 1.85
N VAL A 101 45.03 24.33 1.54
CA VAL A 101 43.94 24.45 0.57
C VAL A 101 42.92 25.50 1.04
N VAL A 102 42.52 25.47 2.32
CA VAL A 102 41.60 26.46 2.89
C VAL A 102 42.20 27.87 2.87
N ARG A 103 43.47 28.01 3.29
CA ARG A 103 44.17 29.32 3.29
C ARG A 103 44.35 29.87 1.88
N SER A 104 44.67 29.01 0.90
CA SER A 104 44.75 29.40 -0.51
C SER A 104 43.38 29.80 -1.07
N PHE A 105 42.31 29.11 -0.71
CA PHE A 105 40.96 29.46 -1.13
C PHE A 105 40.56 30.85 -0.61
N LEU A 106 40.82 31.15 0.67
CA LEU A 106 40.55 32.47 1.26
C LEU A 106 41.35 33.59 0.59
N LEU A 107 42.59 33.32 0.17
CA LEU A 107 43.43 34.27 -0.56
C LEU A 107 42.92 34.54 -1.98
N THR A 108 42.63 33.47 -2.74
CA THR A 108 42.42 33.57 -4.18
C THR A 108 40.95 33.81 -4.54
N ALA A 109 40.04 33.10 -3.88
CA ALA A 109 38.61 33.18 -4.18
C ALA A 109 37.91 34.30 -3.38
N HIS A 110 38.32 34.51 -2.13
CA HIS A 110 37.70 35.51 -1.26
C HIS A 110 38.51 36.83 -1.14
N GLN A 111 39.67 36.92 -1.79
CA GLN A 111 40.55 38.12 -1.82
C GLN A 111 40.90 38.67 -0.42
N THR A 112 40.93 37.80 0.59
CA THR A 112 41.19 38.24 1.97
C THR A 112 42.67 38.61 2.14
N PRO A 113 43.02 39.75 2.77
CA PRO A 113 44.40 40.16 2.95
C PRO A 113 45.24 39.11 3.70
N ARG A 114 46.49 38.87 3.25
CA ARG A 114 47.41 37.87 3.85
C ARG A 114 47.60 38.05 5.36
N GLU A 115 47.65 39.29 5.82
CA GLU A 115 47.82 39.65 7.23
C GLU A 115 46.63 39.23 8.10
N ALA A 116 45.42 39.22 7.53
CA ALA A 116 44.21 38.77 8.23
C ALA A 116 44.13 37.24 8.27
N ILE A 117 44.52 36.55 7.19
CA ILE A 117 44.52 35.08 7.12
C ILE A 117 45.51 34.47 8.11
N ASN A 118 46.68 35.08 8.28
CA ASN A 118 47.69 34.60 9.23
C ASN A 118 47.23 34.70 10.70
N LYS A 119 46.18 35.46 11.00
CA LYS A 119 45.57 35.56 12.33
C LYS A 119 44.46 34.53 12.56
N ILE A 120 44.02 33.80 11.53
CA ILE A 120 42.99 32.76 11.64
C ILE A 120 43.63 31.49 12.21
N GLN A 121 43.14 31.06 13.38
CA GLN A 121 43.45 29.76 13.96
C GLN A 121 42.42 28.73 13.49
N LEU A 122 42.88 27.62 12.91
CA LEU A 122 42.05 26.52 12.45
C LEU A 122 42.27 25.33 13.39
N GLU A 123 41.23 24.93 14.11
CA GLU A 123 41.33 23.92 15.17
C GLU A 123 41.39 22.49 14.60
N SER A 124 40.59 22.20 13.56
CA SER A 124 40.69 20.97 12.78
C SER A 124 40.17 21.18 11.36
N VAL A 125 40.80 20.54 10.37
CA VAL A 125 40.38 20.61 8.96
C VAL A 125 40.36 19.19 8.38
N HIS A 126 39.17 18.77 7.92
CA HIS A 126 38.96 17.43 7.38
C HIS A 126 38.42 17.49 5.95
N CYS A 127 39.03 16.72 5.06
CA CYS A 127 38.54 16.51 3.70
C CYS A 127 37.75 15.19 3.65
N PHE A 128 36.48 15.25 3.26
CA PHE A 128 35.64 14.06 3.10
C PHE A 128 35.91 13.39 1.73
N ARG A 129 36.92 12.50 1.67
CA ARG A 129 37.25 11.75 0.45
C ARG A 129 36.25 10.60 0.20
N LYS A 130 35.70 10.51 -1.01
CA LYS A 130 35.12 9.25 -1.52
C LYS A 130 36.26 8.31 -1.89
N ARG A 131 36.26 7.06 -1.39
CA ARG A 131 37.25 6.05 -1.79
C ARG A 131 37.15 5.74 -3.30
N MET A 132 38.22 5.98 -4.05
CA MET A 132 38.42 5.45 -5.41
C MET A 132 39.23 4.14 -5.39
N PRO A 133 39.00 3.22 -6.37
CA PRO A 133 39.69 1.94 -6.44
C PRO A 133 41.12 2.10 -6.95
N ILE A 134 42.03 1.28 -6.40
CA ILE A 134 43.47 1.27 -6.71
C ILE A 134 43.71 0.76 -8.13
N MET A 135 44.36 1.57 -8.99
CA MET A 135 44.86 1.16 -10.29
C MET A 135 46.15 0.35 -10.14
N ILE A 136 46.04 -0.98 -10.31
CA ILE A 136 47.19 -1.89 -10.38
C ILE A 136 47.70 -1.90 -11.83
N SER A 137 49.00 -1.67 -12.04
CA SER A 137 49.69 -1.69 -13.34
C SER A 137 49.26 -2.89 -14.21
N GLY A 138 49.02 -2.63 -15.50
CA GLY A 138 48.50 -3.59 -16.47
C GLY A 138 49.31 -4.90 -16.56
N VAL A 139 50.61 -4.85 -16.27
CA VAL A 139 51.48 -6.04 -16.28
C VAL A 139 51.16 -6.98 -15.11
N VAL A 140 50.85 -6.43 -13.94
CA VAL A 140 50.49 -7.20 -12.74
C VAL A 140 49.09 -7.80 -12.87
N ARG A 141 48.15 -7.10 -13.54
CA ARG A 141 46.83 -7.65 -13.88
C ARG A 141 46.93 -8.86 -14.79
N VAL A 142 47.72 -8.78 -15.87
CA VAL A 142 47.87 -9.91 -16.81
C VAL A 142 48.54 -11.12 -16.14
N ALA A 143 49.53 -10.89 -15.28
CA ALA A 143 50.15 -11.97 -14.50
C ALA A 143 49.16 -12.64 -13.54
N LEU A 144 48.36 -11.86 -12.79
CA LEU A 144 47.35 -12.39 -11.86
C LEU A 144 46.23 -13.15 -12.57
N PHE A 145 45.72 -12.64 -13.70
CA PHE A 145 44.70 -13.35 -14.49
C PHE A 145 45.23 -14.63 -15.13
N SER A 146 46.51 -14.65 -15.53
CA SER A 146 47.14 -15.86 -16.09
C SER A 146 47.31 -16.95 -15.02
N ILE A 147 47.76 -16.57 -13.82
CA ILE A 147 47.91 -17.51 -12.69
C ILE A 147 46.55 -18.06 -12.23
N LEU A 148 45.53 -17.20 -12.13
CA LEU A 148 44.17 -17.62 -11.79
C LEU A 148 43.52 -18.48 -12.88
N GLY A 149 43.80 -18.20 -14.16
CA GLY A 149 43.33 -19.00 -15.29
C GLY A 149 43.91 -20.41 -15.30
N VAL A 150 45.22 -20.54 -15.10
CA VAL A 150 45.89 -21.86 -15.06
C VAL A 150 45.48 -22.66 -13.82
N GLY A 151 45.36 -22.02 -12.65
CA GLY A 151 44.86 -22.65 -11.44
C GLY A 151 43.38 -23.08 -11.54
N GLY A 152 42.54 -22.27 -12.18
CA GLY A 152 41.14 -22.59 -12.48
C GLY A 152 41.01 -23.77 -13.45
N PHE A 153 41.89 -23.85 -14.45
CA PHE A 153 41.89 -24.96 -15.40
C PHE A 153 42.34 -26.28 -14.75
N LEU A 154 43.37 -26.24 -13.89
CA LEU A 154 43.82 -27.43 -13.16
C LEU A 154 42.75 -27.95 -12.19
N THR A 155 42.04 -27.06 -11.50
CA THR A 155 40.98 -27.44 -10.56
C THR A 155 39.77 -28.04 -11.28
N LEU A 156 39.34 -27.45 -12.40
CA LEU A 156 38.28 -28.02 -13.25
C LEU A 156 38.69 -29.37 -13.87
N PHE A 157 39.96 -29.53 -14.26
CA PHE A 157 40.49 -30.80 -14.78
C PHE A 157 40.47 -31.91 -13.72
N VAL A 158 40.85 -31.60 -12.47
CA VAL A 158 40.78 -32.54 -11.34
C VAL A 158 39.34 -32.89 -10.99
N MET A 159 38.44 -31.90 -10.96
CA MET A 159 37.01 -32.15 -10.71
C MET A 159 36.37 -33.01 -11.80
N TYR A 160 36.75 -32.81 -13.07
CA TYR A 160 36.25 -33.61 -14.19
C TYR A 160 36.67 -35.08 -14.08
N TYR A 161 37.93 -35.35 -13.73
CA TYR A 161 38.43 -36.73 -13.57
C TYR A 161 37.95 -37.41 -12.29
N GLN A 162 37.67 -36.67 -11.21
CA GLN A 162 37.05 -37.22 -10.00
C GLN A 162 35.54 -37.50 -10.15
N SER A 163 34.90 -36.99 -11.21
CA SER A 163 33.46 -37.15 -11.47
C SER A 163 33.13 -38.21 -12.53
N ALA A 164 34.13 -38.95 -13.03
CA ALA A 164 33.90 -40.06 -13.94
C ALA A 164 33.22 -41.23 -13.19
N PRO A 165 32.03 -41.69 -13.62
CA PRO A 165 31.26 -42.69 -12.88
C PRO A 165 31.90 -44.07 -12.97
N SER A 166 32.14 -44.68 -11.81
CA SER A 166 32.47 -46.11 -11.69
C SER A 166 31.23 -46.95 -12.00
N GLN A 167 31.31 -47.78 -13.05
CA GLN A 167 30.33 -48.81 -13.35
C GLN A 167 30.47 -49.99 -12.38
N ILE A 168 29.95 -49.90 -11.15
CA ILE A 168 29.66 -51.09 -10.31
C ILE A 168 28.43 -50.80 -9.43
N CYS A 169 27.27 -51.37 -9.78
CA CYS A 169 26.11 -51.44 -8.89
C CYS A 169 26.30 -52.58 -7.88
N PRO A 170 26.10 -52.37 -6.56
CA PRO A 170 25.84 -53.46 -5.63
C PRO A 170 24.33 -53.82 -5.62
N PRO A 171 23.95 -55.08 -5.34
CA PRO A 171 22.56 -55.52 -5.40
C PRO A 171 21.75 -55.08 -4.18
N GLN A 172 20.45 -54.84 -4.40
CA GLN A 172 19.46 -54.52 -3.36
C GLN A 172 19.24 -55.71 -2.40
N PRO A 173 19.13 -55.48 -1.08
CA PRO A 173 18.58 -56.48 -0.16
C PRO A 173 17.05 -56.49 -0.21
N ALA A 174 16.50 -57.70 -0.24
CA ALA A 174 15.07 -57.99 -0.25
C ALA A 174 14.33 -57.52 1.01
N LEU A 175 13.08 -57.10 0.82
CA LEU A 175 12.08 -56.87 1.88
C LEU A 175 11.77 -58.16 2.65
N PRO A 176 11.61 -58.09 3.99
CA PRO A 176 10.82 -59.07 4.72
C PRO A 176 9.40 -58.54 5.00
N HIS A 177 8.41 -59.29 4.53
CA HIS A 177 7.05 -59.28 5.05
C HIS A 177 7.05 -59.74 6.52
N HIS A 178 6.47 -58.95 7.42
CA HIS A 178 5.95 -59.48 8.69
C HIS A 178 4.62 -58.81 9.04
N TYR A 179 3.57 -59.64 9.02
CA TYR A 179 2.27 -59.39 9.61
C TYR A 179 2.38 -59.41 11.14
N SER A 180 1.84 -58.39 11.80
CA SER A 180 1.42 -58.44 13.21
C SER A 180 0.12 -57.63 13.40
N LYS A 181 -0.84 -58.26 14.09
CA LYS A 181 -2.22 -57.80 14.39
C LYS A 181 -2.26 -56.64 15.42
N PRO A 182 -3.43 -55.96 15.58
CA PRO A 182 -3.54 -54.62 16.18
C PRO A 182 -3.83 -54.63 17.69
N PRO A 183 -3.52 -53.52 18.41
CA PRO A 183 -4.19 -53.21 19.66
C PRO A 183 -5.22 -52.07 19.49
N GLU A 184 -6.43 -52.44 19.86
CA GLU A 184 -7.54 -51.69 20.49
C GLU A 184 -7.50 -50.15 20.59
N ASN A 185 -8.51 -49.55 19.97
CA ASN A 185 -9.37 -48.47 20.43
C ASN A 185 -8.82 -47.49 21.49
N SER A 186 -8.29 -46.37 20.99
CA SER A 186 -8.34 -45.08 21.68
C SER A 186 -8.86 -44.03 20.71
N SER A 187 -10.13 -43.67 20.89
CA SER A 187 -10.80 -42.58 20.21
C SER A 187 -10.19 -41.24 20.61
N LEU A 188 -9.23 -40.75 19.83
CA LEU A 188 -8.96 -39.32 19.72
C LEU A 188 -9.27 -38.87 18.30
N SER A 189 -10.31 -38.04 18.16
CA SER A 189 -10.60 -37.32 16.94
C SER A 189 -9.41 -36.44 16.56
N LYS A 190 -8.50 -36.95 15.73
CA LYS A 190 -7.52 -36.12 15.04
C LYS A 190 -8.28 -35.31 14.00
N LYS A 191 -8.58 -34.04 14.30
CA LYS A 191 -8.74 -33.02 13.27
C LYS A 191 -7.53 -33.15 12.35
N GLN A 192 -7.76 -33.36 11.06
CA GLN A 192 -6.69 -33.24 10.07
C GLN A 192 -6.04 -31.85 10.26
N PRO A 193 -4.71 -31.73 10.23
CA PRO A 193 -4.07 -30.42 10.21
C PRO A 193 -4.56 -29.69 8.96
N GLU A 194 -5.06 -28.47 9.12
CA GLU A 194 -5.23 -27.61 7.95
C GLU A 194 -3.88 -27.48 7.24
N PRO A 195 -3.85 -27.48 5.90
CA PRO A 195 -2.61 -27.25 5.17
C PRO A 195 -2.00 -25.91 5.60
N ASP A 196 -0.69 -25.91 5.87
CA ASP A 196 0.03 -24.70 6.25
C ASP A 196 -0.23 -23.58 5.23
N LYS A 197 -0.61 -22.40 5.71
CA LYS A 197 -0.86 -21.23 4.87
C LYS A 197 0.43 -20.84 4.15
N PRO A 198 0.37 -20.44 2.86
CA PRO A 198 1.55 -20.03 2.13
C PRO A 198 2.18 -18.79 2.77
N ILE A 199 3.51 -18.72 2.75
CA ILE A 199 4.27 -17.62 3.33
C ILE A 199 4.59 -16.61 2.24
N ILE A 200 4.26 -15.33 2.49
CA ILE A 200 4.69 -14.21 1.66
C ILE A 200 5.67 -13.35 2.45
N LEU A 201 6.88 -13.26 1.92
CA LEU A 201 7.94 -12.40 2.43
C LEU A 201 7.91 -11.03 1.75
N LEU A 202 7.73 -9.97 2.54
CA LEU A 202 7.96 -8.61 2.10
C LEU A 202 9.47 -8.34 2.09
N TRP A 203 10.06 -8.29 0.90
CA TRP A 203 11.49 -8.03 0.78
C TRP A 203 11.85 -6.57 1.10
N PHE A 204 10.91 -5.66 0.86
CA PHE A 204 11.01 -4.25 1.23
C PHE A 204 9.68 -3.78 1.80
N TRP A 205 9.74 -2.93 2.83
CA TRP A 205 8.60 -2.11 3.22
C TRP A 205 8.46 -0.95 2.23
N PRO A 206 7.36 -0.86 1.47
CA PRO A 206 7.19 0.18 0.46
C PRO A 206 7.24 1.56 1.10
N GLU A 207 8.15 2.40 0.61
CA GLU A 207 8.43 3.74 1.16
C GLU A 207 8.66 3.76 2.69
N ASN A 208 9.18 2.66 3.26
CA ASN A 208 9.38 2.44 4.70
C ASN A 208 8.11 2.53 5.56
N ARG A 209 6.93 2.36 4.95
CA ARG A 209 5.65 2.39 5.67
C ARG A 209 5.31 0.99 6.17
N ARG A 210 5.23 0.84 7.49
CA ARG A 210 4.94 -0.42 8.18
C ARG A 210 3.52 -0.40 8.73
N PHE A 211 2.90 -1.57 8.78
CA PHE A 211 1.59 -1.81 9.36
C PHE A 211 1.53 -3.22 9.95
N ASP A 212 0.48 -3.52 10.71
CA ASP A 212 0.30 -4.84 11.32
C ASP A 212 -0.26 -5.81 10.27
N PHE A 213 0.37 -6.98 10.08
CA PHE A 213 -0.11 -7.92 9.07
C PHE A 213 -1.55 -8.44 9.33
N SER A 214 -2.05 -8.35 10.56
CA SER A 214 -3.47 -8.61 10.88
C SER A 214 -4.43 -7.60 10.25
N ASP A 215 -3.95 -6.44 9.79
CA ASP A 215 -4.74 -5.44 9.06
C ASP A 215 -5.37 -6.01 7.78
N CYS A 216 -4.79 -7.05 7.18
CA CYS A 216 -5.39 -7.72 6.03
C CYS A 216 -6.72 -8.41 6.39
N THR A 217 -6.78 -9.06 7.55
CA THR A 217 -8.00 -9.65 8.05
C THR A 217 -8.97 -8.56 8.51
N THR A 218 -8.47 -7.55 9.24
CA THR A 218 -9.27 -6.46 9.79
C THR A 218 -9.98 -5.62 8.72
N PHE A 219 -9.26 -5.19 7.67
CA PHE A 219 -9.81 -4.27 6.67
C PHE A 219 -10.38 -4.96 5.43
N PHE A 220 -9.86 -6.13 5.07
CA PHE A 220 -10.18 -6.79 3.79
C PHE A 220 -10.71 -8.22 3.95
N ASN A 221 -10.80 -8.75 5.18
CA ASN A 221 -11.19 -10.13 5.45
C ASN A 221 -10.32 -11.16 4.68
N ILE A 222 -9.02 -10.86 4.57
CA ILE A 222 -8.03 -11.72 3.92
C ILE A 222 -7.17 -12.39 4.99
N ASP A 223 -7.13 -13.73 4.97
CA ASP A 223 -6.37 -14.57 5.90
C ASP A 223 -5.80 -15.83 5.19
N GLY A 224 -5.68 -15.76 3.85
CA GLY A 224 -5.27 -16.89 3.00
C GLY A 224 -3.76 -17.15 2.95
N CYS A 225 -2.95 -16.34 3.63
CA CYS A 225 -1.49 -16.47 3.66
C CYS A 225 -0.91 -15.97 4.99
N GLN A 226 0.35 -16.29 5.27
CA GLN A 226 1.13 -15.69 6.33
C GLN A 226 2.07 -14.62 5.76
N LEU A 227 1.88 -13.35 6.13
CA LEU A 227 2.79 -12.26 5.77
C LEU A 227 3.95 -12.18 6.79
N THR A 228 5.14 -11.89 6.30
CA THR A 228 6.34 -11.71 7.13
C THR A 228 7.32 -10.73 6.47
N ASP A 229 8.11 -10.02 7.27
CA ASP A 229 9.30 -9.28 6.83
C ASP A 229 10.62 -9.91 7.33
N ASP A 230 10.55 -11.11 7.91
CA ASP A 230 11.71 -11.88 8.35
C ASP A 230 12.42 -12.56 7.16
N ARG A 231 13.55 -11.99 6.77
CA ARG A 231 14.39 -12.49 5.68
C ARG A 231 14.93 -13.90 5.92
N SER A 232 14.96 -14.40 7.16
CA SER A 232 15.38 -15.76 7.48
C SER A 232 14.46 -16.81 6.83
N LEU A 233 13.20 -16.42 6.55
CA LEU A 233 12.19 -17.26 5.93
C LEU A 233 12.27 -17.26 4.39
N TYR A 234 13.24 -16.58 3.78
CA TYR A 234 13.38 -16.52 2.32
C TYR A 234 13.35 -17.89 1.65
N ASN A 235 14.05 -18.89 2.17
CA ASN A 235 14.08 -20.23 1.55
C ASN A 235 12.79 -21.06 1.77
N LYS A 236 11.84 -20.54 2.55
CA LYS A 236 10.55 -21.18 2.85
C LYS A 236 9.36 -20.42 2.29
N ALA A 237 9.55 -19.15 1.91
CA ALA A 237 8.49 -18.30 1.40
C ALA A 237 8.01 -18.74 0.02
N ASP A 238 6.70 -18.95 -0.14
CA ASP A 238 6.03 -19.23 -1.41
C ASP A 238 6.01 -18.00 -2.32
N GLY A 239 5.91 -16.81 -1.74
CA GLY A 239 5.93 -15.53 -2.43
C GLY A 239 6.96 -14.56 -1.85
N VAL A 240 7.65 -13.82 -2.71
CA VAL A 240 8.52 -12.70 -2.29
C VAL A 240 8.06 -11.44 -2.99
N LEU A 241 7.52 -10.50 -2.21
CA LEU A 241 7.03 -9.22 -2.68
C LEU A 241 8.18 -8.21 -2.74
N ILE A 242 8.45 -7.68 -3.93
CA ILE A 242 9.59 -6.79 -4.17
C ILE A 242 9.06 -5.45 -4.70
N PHE A 243 9.12 -4.42 -3.85
CA PHE A 243 8.69 -3.07 -4.22
C PHE A 243 9.70 -2.40 -5.16
N HIS A 244 9.23 -1.96 -6.32
CA HIS A 244 10.08 -1.50 -7.41
C HIS A 244 10.95 -0.29 -7.06
N LYS A 245 10.38 0.75 -6.40
CA LYS A 245 11.15 1.96 -6.02
C LYS A 245 12.28 1.67 -5.02
N SER A 246 12.25 0.52 -4.35
CA SER A 246 13.31 0.12 -3.41
C SER A 246 14.46 -0.62 -4.08
N ILE A 247 14.34 -1.03 -5.33
CA ILE A 247 15.38 -1.77 -6.06
C ILE A 247 16.52 -0.81 -6.43
N LYS A 248 17.77 -1.19 -6.12
CA LYS A 248 18.95 -0.44 -6.56
C LYS A 248 19.26 -0.73 -8.04
N HIS A 249 19.84 0.26 -8.73
CA HIS A 249 20.25 0.13 -10.13
C HIS A 249 21.25 -1.01 -10.40
N ASP A 250 22.06 -1.37 -9.41
CA ASP A 250 23.03 -2.47 -9.49
C ASP A 250 22.47 -3.83 -9.07
N LEU A 251 21.17 -3.89 -8.74
CA LEU A 251 20.44 -5.07 -8.27
C LEU A 251 20.99 -5.70 -6.98
N SER A 252 21.97 -5.06 -6.31
CA SER A 252 22.71 -5.62 -5.17
C SER A 252 21.84 -5.88 -3.94
N ASN A 253 20.66 -5.29 -3.88
CA ASN A 253 19.73 -5.41 -2.77
C ASN A 253 18.54 -6.34 -3.06
N LEU A 254 18.51 -7.04 -4.18
CA LEU A 254 17.50 -8.07 -4.46
C LEU A 254 17.72 -9.34 -3.62
N PRO A 255 16.72 -10.23 -3.51
CA PRO A 255 16.89 -11.50 -2.82
C PRO A 255 17.95 -12.40 -3.48
N PRO A 256 18.62 -13.27 -2.69
CA PRO A 256 19.67 -14.14 -3.22
C PRO A 256 19.18 -15.03 -4.37
N SER A 257 19.99 -15.16 -5.42
CA SER A 257 19.76 -16.04 -6.55
C SER A 257 20.78 -17.19 -6.54
N PRO A 258 20.43 -18.43 -6.94
CA PRO A 258 19.12 -18.86 -7.45
C PRO A 258 18.07 -18.97 -6.35
N ARG A 259 16.83 -18.59 -6.68
CA ARG A 259 15.67 -18.73 -5.78
C ARG A 259 15.14 -20.17 -5.78
N PRO A 260 14.46 -20.61 -4.70
CA PRO A 260 13.81 -21.92 -4.68
C PRO A 260 12.81 -22.09 -5.86
N PRO A 261 12.72 -23.28 -6.49
CA PRO A 261 11.88 -23.47 -7.68
C PRO A 261 10.37 -23.21 -7.47
N PHE A 262 9.87 -23.45 -6.26
CA PHE A 262 8.47 -23.24 -5.90
C PHE A 262 8.13 -21.76 -5.61
N GLN A 263 9.15 -20.97 -5.23
CA GLN A 263 8.96 -19.59 -4.80
C GLN A 263 8.63 -18.69 -5.98
N LYS A 264 7.69 -17.77 -5.81
CA LYS A 264 7.30 -16.75 -6.79
C LYS A 264 7.83 -15.38 -6.37
N TRP A 265 8.63 -14.74 -7.21
CA TRP A 265 8.94 -13.32 -7.05
C TRP A 265 7.83 -12.49 -7.67
N ILE A 266 7.31 -11.53 -6.90
CA ILE A 266 6.19 -10.68 -7.28
C ILE A 266 6.72 -9.25 -7.42
N TRP A 267 6.67 -8.71 -8.64
CA TRP A 267 6.99 -7.31 -8.89
C TRP A 267 5.86 -6.44 -8.38
N TYR A 268 6.14 -5.56 -7.41
CA TYR A 268 5.15 -4.68 -6.82
C TYR A 268 5.42 -3.23 -7.17
N HIS A 269 4.48 -2.61 -7.89
CA HIS A 269 4.53 -1.17 -8.17
C HIS A 269 3.15 -0.61 -8.56
N VAL A 270 2.73 0.47 -7.90
CA VAL A 270 1.41 1.10 -8.08
C VAL A 270 1.48 2.54 -8.57
N GLU A 271 2.67 3.02 -8.94
CA GLU A 271 2.86 4.35 -9.52
C GLU A 271 2.92 4.26 -11.06
N SER A 272 2.57 5.34 -11.76
CA SER A 272 2.54 5.45 -13.21
C SER A 272 3.92 5.27 -13.91
N PRO A 273 3.94 4.91 -15.21
CA PRO A 273 5.15 4.84 -16.02
C PRO A 273 5.95 6.15 -16.04
N THR A 274 5.28 7.31 -16.08
CA THR A 274 5.95 8.62 -16.01
C THR A 274 6.81 8.79 -14.76
N ASN A 275 6.39 8.18 -13.65
CA ASN A 275 7.09 8.25 -12.36
C ASN A 275 7.83 6.94 -12.02
N THR A 276 8.13 6.12 -13.04
CA THR A 276 8.81 4.84 -12.88
C THR A 276 10.13 4.83 -13.63
N ILE A 277 11.21 4.56 -12.90
CA ILE A 277 12.55 4.50 -13.48
C ILE A 277 12.82 3.09 -14.03
N ARG A 278 13.34 3.00 -15.25
CA ARG A 278 13.80 1.72 -15.79
C ARG A 278 15.08 1.28 -15.09
N ILE A 279 15.10 0.05 -14.59
CA ILE A 279 16.23 -0.60 -13.93
C ILE A 279 16.66 -1.77 -14.83
N PRO A 280 17.83 -1.69 -15.49
CA PRO A 280 18.33 -2.77 -16.33
C PRO A 280 18.50 -4.09 -15.56
N GLY A 281 18.19 -5.21 -16.20
CA GLY A 281 18.39 -6.55 -15.64
C GLY A 281 17.20 -7.08 -14.85
N LEU A 282 16.06 -6.37 -14.82
CA LEU A 282 14.81 -6.89 -14.25
C LEU A 282 14.06 -7.85 -15.19
N GLU A 283 14.49 -7.95 -16.44
CA GLU A 283 13.92 -8.85 -17.44
C GLU A 283 13.97 -10.31 -16.94
N LYS A 284 12.85 -11.04 -17.03
CA LYS A 284 12.70 -12.46 -16.64
C LYS A 284 12.93 -12.79 -15.15
N LEU A 285 13.09 -11.80 -14.27
CA LEU A 285 13.28 -12.06 -12.84
C LEU A 285 11.98 -12.43 -12.11
N PHE A 286 10.87 -11.79 -12.49
CA PHE A 286 9.60 -11.89 -11.76
C PHE A 286 8.67 -12.96 -12.35
N ASN A 287 7.83 -13.56 -11.50
CA ASN A 287 6.77 -14.49 -11.90
C ASN A 287 5.42 -13.81 -12.06
N LEU A 288 5.14 -12.85 -11.17
CA LEU A 288 3.85 -12.19 -11.05
C LEU A 288 4.04 -10.68 -10.99
N THR A 289 3.02 -9.96 -11.45
CA THR A 289 2.91 -8.50 -11.39
C THR A 289 1.79 -8.08 -10.45
N LEU A 290 2.10 -7.18 -9.52
CA LEU A 290 1.14 -6.52 -8.61
C LEU A 290 1.15 -5.02 -8.93
N SER A 291 0.11 -4.54 -9.60
CA SER A 291 0.05 -3.16 -10.11
C SER A 291 -1.38 -2.67 -10.29
N TYR A 292 -1.56 -1.41 -10.66
CA TYR A 292 -2.87 -0.82 -10.97
C TYR A 292 -3.44 -1.28 -12.33
N ARG A 293 -2.56 -1.74 -13.23
CA ARG A 293 -2.91 -2.28 -14.56
C ARG A 293 -3.92 -3.42 -14.44
N GLU A 294 -5.00 -3.39 -15.23
CA GLU A 294 -6.04 -4.43 -15.13
C GLU A 294 -5.55 -5.79 -15.65
N ASP A 295 -4.58 -5.80 -16.55
CA ASP A 295 -3.93 -7.01 -17.07
C ASP A 295 -2.67 -7.43 -16.31
N ALA A 296 -2.45 -6.89 -15.10
CA ALA A 296 -1.49 -7.45 -14.15
C ALA A 296 -2.00 -8.80 -13.61
N ASP A 297 -1.10 -9.66 -13.14
CA ASP A 297 -1.50 -10.92 -12.49
C ASP A 297 -2.32 -10.66 -11.22
N ILE A 298 -2.03 -9.55 -10.54
CA ILE A 298 -2.69 -9.09 -9.33
C ILE A 298 -3.04 -7.60 -9.49
N PRO A 299 -4.22 -7.27 -10.04
CA PRO A 299 -4.65 -5.89 -10.21
C PRO A 299 -5.09 -5.28 -8.86
N VAL A 300 -4.54 -4.12 -8.51
CA VAL A 300 -4.89 -3.36 -7.30
C VAL A 300 -5.80 -2.21 -7.69
N ARG A 301 -7.07 -2.29 -7.27
CA ARG A 301 -8.04 -1.22 -7.46
C ARG A 301 -9.16 -1.24 -6.43
N TRP A 302 -9.77 -0.09 -6.23
CA TRP A 302 -11.01 0.05 -5.46
C TRP A 302 -12.21 -0.27 -6.33
N ARG A 303 -12.68 -1.52 -6.29
CA ARG A 303 -13.82 -1.98 -7.10
C ARG A 303 -15.14 -1.53 -6.49
N LEU A 304 -16.08 -1.12 -7.34
CA LEU A 304 -17.48 -1.05 -6.93
C LEU A 304 -18.00 -2.46 -6.66
N THR A 305 -18.76 -2.61 -5.58
CA THR A 305 -19.35 -3.89 -5.16
C THR A 305 -20.85 -3.86 -5.35
N ALA A 306 -21.46 -5.00 -5.68
CA ALA A 306 -22.91 -5.08 -5.75
C ALA A 306 -23.53 -4.90 -4.35
N ARG A 307 -24.59 -4.10 -4.25
CA ARG A 307 -25.37 -4.00 -3.01
C ARG A 307 -26.03 -5.35 -2.70
N LYS A 308 -25.87 -5.84 -1.47
CA LYS A 308 -26.57 -7.03 -0.96
C LYS A 308 -27.85 -6.60 -0.26
N GLY A 309 -29.02 -6.92 -0.83
CA GLY A 309 -30.34 -6.63 -0.26
C GLY A 309 -30.92 -5.25 -0.56
N GLN A 310 -32.13 -4.97 -0.06
CA GLN A 310 -32.72 -3.62 -0.05
C GLN A 310 -32.04 -2.79 1.03
N GLY A 311 -30.79 -2.37 0.79
CA GLY A 311 -30.07 -1.47 1.69
C GLY A 311 -30.72 -0.08 1.74
N GLU A 312 -30.42 0.69 2.79
CA GLU A 312 -30.92 2.07 2.95
C GLU A 312 -30.71 2.89 1.67
N ASP A 313 -31.72 3.66 1.31
CA ASP A 313 -31.67 4.58 0.17
C ASP A 313 -30.49 5.54 0.35
N PHE A 314 -29.72 5.75 -0.71
CA PHE A 314 -28.62 6.70 -0.68
C PHE A 314 -29.16 8.10 -0.39
N VAL A 315 -28.82 8.64 0.79
CA VAL A 315 -29.09 10.02 1.13
C VAL A 315 -27.92 10.87 0.66
N LEU A 316 -28.18 11.79 -0.26
CA LEU A 316 -27.18 12.74 -0.72
C LEU A 316 -26.70 13.61 0.46
N PRO A 317 -25.39 13.64 0.77
CA PRO A 317 -24.87 14.50 1.83
C PRO A 317 -25.08 15.98 1.50
N LYS A 318 -25.24 16.81 2.54
CA LYS A 318 -25.35 18.26 2.38
C LYS A 318 -24.12 18.81 1.65
N LYS A 319 -24.35 19.60 0.60
CA LYS A 319 -23.31 20.26 -0.18
C LYS A 319 -23.22 21.73 0.18
N ASP A 320 -22.01 22.22 0.42
CA ASP A 320 -21.71 23.64 0.73
C ASP A 320 -20.60 24.22 -0.15
N LYS A 321 -19.92 23.39 -0.94
CA LYS A 321 -18.89 23.79 -1.91
C LYS A 321 -19.22 23.25 -3.28
N LEU A 322 -18.92 24.03 -4.31
CA LEU A 322 -19.20 23.65 -5.69
C LEU A 322 -18.16 22.65 -6.22
N VAL A 323 -16.89 23.07 -6.29
CA VAL A 323 -15.78 22.24 -6.77
C VAL A 323 -14.68 22.23 -5.72
N CYS A 324 -14.16 21.04 -5.40
CA CYS A 324 -13.02 20.89 -4.50
C CYS A 324 -11.85 20.16 -5.15
N TRP A 325 -10.65 20.45 -4.68
CA TRP A 325 -9.44 19.73 -5.09
C TRP A 325 -8.50 19.52 -3.91
N ILE A 326 -8.17 18.27 -3.60
CA ILE A 326 -7.17 17.93 -2.58
C ILE A 326 -5.92 17.44 -3.31
N VAL A 327 -4.84 18.21 -3.25
CA VAL A 327 -3.61 17.94 -4.01
C VAL A 327 -2.37 18.29 -3.19
N SER A 328 -1.41 17.37 -3.17
CA SER A 328 -0.17 17.51 -2.38
C SER A 328 1.11 17.58 -3.23
N ASN A 329 1.00 17.36 -4.54
CA ASN A 329 2.13 17.38 -5.46
C ASN A 329 1.83 18.29 -6.65
N ASN A 330 2.69 19.27 -6.90
CA ASN A 330 2.65 20.17 -8.04
C ASN A 330 4.03 20.27 -8.72
N ASN A 331 4.90 19.28 -8.49
CA ASN A 331 6.22 19.26 -9.10
C ASN A 331 6.10 18.76 -10.56
N PRO A 332 6.36 19.61 -11.57
CA PRO A 332 6.23 19.21 -12.97
C PRO A 332 7.12 18.04 -13.36
N ALA A 333 8.25 17.84 -12.66
CA ALA A 333 9.15 16.69 -12.87
C ALA A 333 8.50 15.34 -12.52
N THR A 334 7.32 15.33 -11.91
CA THR A 334 6.57 14.13 -11.51
C THR A 334 5.30 13.92 -12.34
N GLY A 335 5.24 14.51 -13.54
CA GLY A 335 4.13 14.36 -14.50
C GLY A 335 2.96 15.32 -14.32
N THR A 336 2.96 16.17 -13.28
CA THR A 336 1.77 16.97 -12.90
C THR A 336 1.41 18.09 -13.88
N ALA A 337 2.26 18.37 -14.87
CA ALA A 337 2.08 19.49 -15.80
C ALA A 337 0.70 19.50 -16.49
N VAL A 338 0.17 18.34 -16.89
CA VAL A 338 -1.13 18.26 -17.58
C VAL A 338 -2.27 18.76 -16.67
N ARG A 339 -2.37 18.21 -15.45
CA ARG A 339 -3.42 18.61 -14.51
C ARG A 339 -3.25 20.04 -14.01
N ASP A 340 -2.01 20.49 -13.82
CA ASP A 340 -1.71 21.84 -13.35
C ASP A 340 -2.09 22.87 -14.41
N ASN A 341 -1.80 22.59 -15.69
CA ASN A 341 -2.22 23.44 -16.81
C ASN A 341 -3.75 23.49 -16.92
N TYR A 342 -4.43 22.33 -16.86
CA TYR A 342 -5.88 22.28 -16.94
C TYR A 342 -6.55 23.02 -15.78
N TYR A 343 -6.06 22.82 -14.55
CA TYR A 343 -6.54 23.52 -13.37
C TYR A 343 -6.38 25.04 -13.51
N ARG A 344 -5.21 25.54 -13.96
CA ARG A 344 -4.98 26.97 -14.16
C ARG A 344 -5.94 27.61 -15.15
N GLU A 345 -6.36 26.88 -16.18
CA GLU A 345 -7.40 27.36 -17.10
C GLU A 345 -8.80 27.29 -16.47
N LEU A 346 -9.12 26.20 -15.76
CA LEU A 346 -10.43 26.00 -15.13
C LEU A 346 -10.77 27.07 -14.10
N VAL A 347 -9.82 27.45 -13.23
CA VAL A 347 -10.06 28.42 -12.15
C VAL A 347 -10.33 29.85 -12.63
N LYS A 348 -10.10 30.15 -13.91
CA LYS A 348 -10.51 31.42 -14.52
C LYS A 348 -12.03 31.51 -14.71
N HIS A 349 -12.72 30.37 -14.67
CA HIS A 349 -14.13 30.24 -15.06
C HIS A 349 -15.03 29.72 -13.93
N ILE A 350 -14.47 29.08 -12.90
CA ILE A 350 -15.21 28.53 -11.77
C ILE A 350 -14.37 28.58 -10.50
N LYS A 351 -15.01 28.84 -9.35
CA LYS A 351 -14.34 28.78 -8.04
C LYS A 351 -14.03 27.31 -7.69
N VAL A 352 -12.78 27.05 -7.30
CA VAL A 352 -12.34 25.75 -6.79
C VAL A 352 -11.78 25.93 -5.38
N ASP A 353 -12.32 25.20 -4.41
CA ASP A 353 -11.83 25.15 -3.04
C ASP A 353 -10.68 24.13 -2.95
N VAL A 354 -9.46 24.62 -2.74
CA VAL A 354 -8.23 23.81 -2.79
C VAL A 354 -7.68 23.50 -1.41
N TYR A 355 -7.22 22.26 -1.25
CA TYR A 355 -6.62 21.73 -0.04
C TYR A 355 -5.34 20.96 -0.38
N GLY A 356 -4.46 20.79 0.61
CA GLY A 356 -3.23 20.02 0.45
C GLY A 356 -2.02 20.88 0.05
N LYS A 357 -0.83 20.33 0.32
CA LYS A 357 0.44 21.07 0.35
C LYS A 357 0.86 21.70 -0.98
N ALA A 358 0.26 21.29 -2.10
CA ALA A 358 0.60 21.84 -3.41
C ALA A 358 0.21 23.32 -3.54
N PHE A 359 -0.98 23.70 -3.04
CA PHE A 359 -1.52 25.05 -3.23
C PHE A 359 -2.19 25.63 -1.98
N ALA A 360 -2.32 24.85 -0.90
CA ALA A 360 -3.04 25.24 0.30
C ALA A 360 -2.48 24.55 1.57
N ARG A 361 -3.17 24.73 2.70
CA ARG A 361 -2.83 24.03 3.95
C ARG A 361 -3.13 22.54 3.81
N PHE A 362 -2.29 21.72 4.45
CA PHE A 362 -2.55 20.29 4.61
C PHE A 362 -3.93 20.05 5.25
N LEU A 363 -4.69 19.14 4.65
CA LEU A 363 -5.96 18.66 5.18
C LEU A 363 -5.69 17.52 6.16
N ARG A 364 -6.25 17.59 7.38
CA ARG A 364 -6.13 16.49 8.33
C ARG A 364 -6.82 15.24 7.76
N TYR A 365 -6.31 14.06 8.04
CA TYR A 365 -6.83 12.83 7.45
C TYR A 365 -8.30 12.60 7.83
N GLU A 366 -8.65 12.84 9.08
CA GLU A 366 -10.00 12.80 9.65
C GLU A 366 -10.98 13.76 8.96
N ASP A 367 -10.49 14.83 8.33
CA ASP A 367 -11.30 15.79 7.59
C ASP A 367 -11.45 15.40 6.10
N TYR A 368 -10.81 14.32 5.63
CA TYR A 368 -10.78 13.96 4.21
C TYR A 368 -12.18 13.67 3.66
N TYR A 369 -12.90 12.71 4.24
CA TYR A 369 -14.22 12.32 3.76
C TYR A 369 -15.29 13.38 4.04
N SER A 370 -15.22 14.07 5.19
CA SER A 370 -16.13 15.17 5.49
C SER A 370 -15.97 16.30 4.46
N THR A 371 -14.73 16.66 4.11
CA THR A 371 -14.44 17.64 3.05
C THR A 371 -14.95 17.16 1.70
N LEU A 372 -14.62 15.93 1.27
CA LEU A 372 -15.13 15.39 0.01
C LEU A 372 -16.65 15.43 -0.06
N SER A 373 -17.33 15.00 1.01
CA SER A 373 -18.79 14.93 1.08
C SER A 373 -19.47 16.30 1.02
N SER A 374 -18.77 17.38 1.39
CA SER A 374 -19.30 18.75 1.38
C SER A 374 -19.27 19.38 -0.03
N CYS A 375 -18.55 18.77 -0.98
CA CYS A 375 -18.39 19.27 -2.33
C CYS A 375 -19.40 18.64 -3.30
N LYS A 376 -19.96 19.40 -4.25
CA LYS A 376 -20.77 18.82 -5.34
C LYS A 376 -19.92 18.04 -6.32
N PHE A 377 -18.79 18.65 -6.72
CA PHE A 377 -17.81 18.10 -7.66
C PHE A 377 -16.42 18.03 -7.02
N TYR A 378 -15.65 17.02 -7.37
CA TYR A 378 -14.26 16.88 -6.94
C TYR A 378 -13.33 16.67 -8.13
N LEU A 379 -12.23 17.41 -8.21
CA LEU A 379 -11.23 17.25 -9.26
C LEU A 379 -10.39 15.99 -9.01
N SER A 380 -10.81 14.87 -9.58
CA SER A 380 -10.15 13.57 -9.58
C SER A 380 -9.03 13.52 -10.62
N PHE A 381 -8.08 14.46 -10.54
CA PHE A 381 -7.02 14.61 -11.52
C PHE A 381 -5.80 13.76 -11.17
N GLU A 382 -5.52 12.76 -12.00
CA GLU A 382 -4.32 11.94 -11.87
C GLU A 382 -3.06 12.75 -12.13
N ASN A 383 -1.95 12.33 -11.51
CA ASN A 383 -0.65 12.99 -11.70
C ASN A 383 -0.06 12.75 -13.09
N SER A 384 -0.56 11.77 -13.85
CA SER A 384 -0.13 11.46 -15.21
C SER A 384 -1.24 10.69 -15.96
N VAL A 385 -1.14 10.62 -17.28
CA VAL A 385 -2.13 9.97 -18.15
C VAL A 385 -1.54 8.67 -18.68
N HIS A 386 -2.01 7.55 -18.14
CA HIS A 386 -1.61 6.19 -18.56
C HIS A 386 -2.82 5.27 -18.52
N ARG A 387 -2.81 4.24 -19.38
CA ARG A 387 -3.87 3.23 -19.41
C ARG A 387 -4.05 2.58 -18.03
N ASP A 388 -5.30 2.43 -17.62
CA ASP A 388 -5.77 1.86 -16.34
C ASP A 388 -5.31 2.63 -15.08
N TYR A 389 -4.54 3.72 -15.23
CA TYR A 389 -4.02 4.48 -14.10
C TYR A 389 -5.11 5.37 -13.49
N ILE A 390 -5.91 4.75 -12.63
CA ILE A 390 -7.05 5.32 -11.92
C ILE A 390 -6.91 4.95 -10.45
N THR A 391 -6.81 5.96 -9.59
CA THR A 391 -6.38 5.80 -8.20
C THR A 391 -7.52 6.04 -7.21
N GLU A 392 -7.18 6.20 -5.93
CA GLU A 392 -8.12 6.59 -4.87
C GLU A 392 -8.85 7.91 -5.19
N LYS A 393 -8.30 8.75 -6.06
CA LYS A 393 -8.90 10.02 -6.50
C LYS A 393 -10.26 9.82 -7.17
N LEU A 394 -10.51 8.68 -7.82
CA LEU A 394 -11.85 8.35 -8.33
C LEU A 394 -12.72 7.76 -7.22
N ASN A 395 -12.20 6.78 -6.47
CA ASN A 395 -13.00 6.05 -5.49
C ASN A 395 -13.42 6.90 -4.28
N GLY A 396 -12.55 7.79 -3.78
CA GLY A 396 -12.82 8.70 -2.67
C GLY A 396 -14.12 9.49 -2.82
N PRO A 397 -14.29 10.32 -3.86
CA PRO A 397 -15.53 11.08 -4.08
C PRO A 397 -16.73 10.16 -4.35
N LEU A 398 -16.55 9.04 -5.07
CA LEU A 398 -17.59 8.02 -5.25
C LEU A 398 -18.01 7.37 -3.92
N ALA A 399 -17.15 7.23 -2.93
CA ALA A 399 -17.54 6.75 -1.60
C ALA A 399 -18.21 7.87 -0.77
N ALA A 400 -17.79 9.12 -0.97
CA ALA A 400 -18.23 10.29 -0.19
C ALA A 400 -19.54 10.95 -0.65
N GLY A 401 -20.16 10.47 -1.73
CA GLY A 401 -21.38 11.10 -2.26
C GLY A 401 -21.11 12.32 -3.15
N THR A 402 -19.96 12.38 -3.83
CA THR A 402 -19.51 13.53 -4.61
C THR A 402 -19.20 13.10 -6.04
N VAL A 403 -19.51 13.94 -7.03
CA VAL A 403 -19.32 13.60 -8.45
C VAL A 403 -17.85 13.88 -8.84
N PRO A 404 -17.07 12.85 -9.22
CA PRO A 404 -15.71 13.05 -9.69
C PRO A 404 -15.68 13.70 -11.08
N VAL A 405 -14.83 14.72 -11.23
CA VAL A 405 -14.42 15.33 -12.50
C VAL A 405 -13.02 14.82 -12.80
N VAL A 406 -12.90 13.91 -13.77
CA VAL A 406 -11.70 13.09 -13.95
C VAL A 406 -10.81 13.63 -15.07
N LEU A 407 -9.50 13.53 -14.84
CA LEU A 407 -8.44 13.76 -15.83
C LEU A 407 -7.40 12.66 -15.62
N GLY A 408 -7.26 11.77 -16.60
CA GLY A 408 -6.36 10.61 -16.56
C GLY A 408 -6.45 9.86 -17.90
N PRO A 409 -6.60 8.52 -17.91
CA PRO A 409 -6.78 7.76 -19.15
C PRO A 409 -8.03 8.19 -19.97
N PRO A 410 -8.22 7.70 -21.20
CA PRO A 410 -9.42 7.97 -21.99
C PRO A 410 -10.72 7.61 -21.27
N ARG A 411 -11.82 8.30 -21.61
CA ARG A 411 -13.15 8.09 -21.00
C ARG A 411 -13.58 6.62 -20.99
N GLN A 412 -13.41 5.91 -22.10
CA GLN A 412 -13.78 4.49 -22.21
C GLN A 412 -13.06 3.63 -21.16
N ASN A 413 -11.81 3.98 -20.84
CA ASN A 413 -11.06 3.24 -19.84
C ASN A 413 -11.68 3.41 -18.45
N TYR A 414 -12.21 4.59 -18.08
CA TYR A 414 -12.98 4.75 -16.84
C TYR A 414 -14.28 3.95 -16.85
N GLU A 415 -14.95 3.86 -18.00
CA GLU A 415 -16.21 3.10 -18.17
C GLU A 415 -16.03 1.58 -17.99
N ASP A 416 -14.80 1.08 -18.14
CA ASP A 416 -14.44 -0.31 -17.79
C ASP A 416 -14.43 -0.56 -16.27
N PHE A 417 -14.34 0.49 -15.44
CA PHE A 417 -14.24 0.38 -13.98
C PHE A 417 -15.49 0.86 -13.24
N VAL A 418 -16.16 1.89 -13.75
CA VAL A 418 -17.33 2.53 -13.13
C VAL A 418 -18.37 2.89 -14.20
N PRO A 419 -19.66 3.00 -13.85
CA PRO A 419 -20.68 3.45 -14.79
C PRO A 419 -20.35 4.81 -15.42
N GLY A 420 -20.56 4.96 -16.73
CA GLY A 420 -20.24 6.20 -17.46
C GLY A 420 -20.99 7.43 -16.97
N ASP A 421 -22.13 7.23 -16.30
CA ASP A 421 -22.94 8.27 -15.67
C ASP A 421 -22.55 8.54 -14.20
N SER A 422 -21.49 7.92 -13.66
CA SER A 422 -21.00 8.20 -12.30
C SER A 422 -19.93 9.28 -12.21
N PHE A 423 -19.44 9.79 -13.35
CA PHE A 423 -18.33 10.74 -13.42
C PHE A 423 -18.45 11.70 -14.61
N ILE A 424 -17.68 12.78 -14.57
CA ILE A 424 -17.57 13.78 -15.65
C ILE A 424 -16.14 13.74 -16.18
N HIS A 425 -15.95 13.51 -17.48
CA HIS A 425 -14.61 13.49 -18.07
C HIS A 425 -14.25 14.85 -18.66
N VAL A 426 -13.04 15.34 -18.40
CA VAL A 426 -12.60 16.66 -18.94
C VAL A 426 -12.65 16.74 -20.47
N ASN A 427 -12.40 15.63 -21.15
CA ASN A 427 -12.44 15.51 -22.62
C ASN A 427 -13.86 15.41 -23.20
N ASP A 428 -14.91 15.39 -22.38
CA ASP A 428 -16.30 15.52 -22.88
C ASP A 428 -16.60 16.97 -23.32
N PHE A 429 -15.68 17.89 -23.04
CA PHE A 429 -15.80 19.30 -23.31
C PHE A 429 -14.66 19.78 -24.21
N PRO A 430 -14.91 20.77 -25.09
CA PRO A 430 -13.86 21.31 -25.96
C PRO A 430 -12.76 22.06 -25.19
N ASN A 431 -13.05 22.55 -23.98
CA ASN A 431 -12.12 23.29 -23.14
C ASN A 431 -12.62 23.41 -21.68
N ALA A 432 -11.75 23.92 -20.79
CA ALA A 432 -12.06 24.10 -19.37
C ALA A 432 -13.19 25.11 -19.11
N LYS A 433 -13.40 26.10 -19.99
CA LYS A 433 -14.54 27.04 -19.88
C LYS A 433 -15.87 26.33 -20.09
N ALA A 434 -15.98 25.49 -21.12
CA ALA A 434 -17.17 24.71 -21.40
C ALA A 434 -17.48 23.71 -20.26
N LEU A 435 -16.45 23.09 -19.67
CA LEU A 435 -16.61 22.28 -18.47
C LEU A 435 -17.14 23.12 -17.29
N ALA A 436 -16.55 24.29 -17.02
CA ALA A 436 -17.01 25.17 -15.95
C ALA A 436 -18.48 25.60 -16.13
N GLU A 437 -18.88 25.99 -17.35
CA GLU A 437 -20.27 26.32 -17.69
C GLU A 437 -21.20 25.13 -17.46
N PHE A 438 -20.77 23.91 -17.80
CA PHE A 438 -21.54 22.69 -17.54
C PHE A 438 -21.71 22.41 -16.04
N LEU A 439 -20.65 22.52 -15.24
CA LEU A 439 -20.72 22.34 -13.78
C LEU A 439 -21.63 23.38 -13.12
N LEU A 440 -21.55 24.64 -13.55
CA LEU A 440 -22.43 25.73 -13.09
C LEU A 440 -23.90 25.53 -13.49
N LYS A 441 -24.15 24.89 -14.64
CA LYS A 441 -25.50 24.50 -15.06
C LYS A 441 -26.04 23.38 -14.18
N LEU A 442 -25.25 22.32 -13.96
CA LEU A 442 -25.62 21.22 -13.06
C LEU A 442 -25.84 21.67 -11.62
N ASP A 443 -25.12 22.69 -11.15
CA ASP A 443 -25.32 23.24 -9.81
C ASP A 443 -26.75 23.78 -9.60
N LYS A 444 -27.40 24.23 -10.67
CA LYS A 444 -28.74 24.82 -10.66
C LYS A 444 -29.85 23.83 -11.04
N ASP A 445 -29.50 22.59 -11.36
CA ASP A 445 -30.41 21.55 -11.84
C ASP A 445 -30.22 20.29 -10.98
N ASP A 446 -30.95 20.26 -9.86
CA ASP A 446 -30.85 19.17 -8.88
C ASP A 446 -31.24 17.81 -9.49
N GLU A 447 -32.21 17.77 -10.41
CA GLU A 447 -32.58 16.52 -11.08
C GLU A 447 -31.43 16.00 -11.94
N ALA A 448 -30.80 16.88 -12.73
CA ALA A 448 -29.64 16.52 -13.53
C ALA A 448 -28.44 16.11 -12.69
N TYR A 449 -28.18 16.82 -11.60
CA TYR A 449 -27.13 16.47 -10.66
C TYR A 449 -27.38 15.11 -10.02
N LEU A 450 -28.62 14.81 -9.60
CA LEU A 450 -28.99 13.55 -8.96
C LEU A 450 -28.85 12.34 -9.88
N ARG A 451 -28.91 12.52 -11.21
CA ARG A 451 -28.66 11.42 -12.17
C ARG A 451 -27.28 10.79 -11.99
N TYR A 452 -26.27 11.55 -11.57
CA TYR A 452 -24.91 11.04 -11.32
C TYR A 452 -24.79 10.06 -10.14
N PHE A 453 -25.88 9.81 -9.42
CA PHE A 453 -25.92 8.87 -8.30
C PHE A 453 -26.83 7.66 -8.55
N GLN A 454 -27.42 7.53 -9.74
CA GLN A 454 -28.33 6.41 -10.06
C GLN A 454 -27.67 5.05 -9.95
N TRP A 455 -26.38 4.95 -10.30
CA TRP A 455 -25.59 3.73 -10.15
C TRP A 455 -25.60 3.15 -8.73
N ARG A 456 -25.80 4.00 -7.70
CA ARG A 456 -25.83 3.57 -6.28
C ARG A 456 -27.01 2.69 -5.92
N ARG A 457 -28.02 2.59 -6.80
CA ARG A 457 -29.13 1.63 -6.63
C ARG A 457 -28.61 0.19 -6.57
N ASN A 458 -27.62 -0.13 -7.39
CA ASN A 458 -27.13 -1.49 -7.57
C ASN A 458 -25.70 -1.68 -7.05
N LEU A 459 -24.93 -0.60 -6.93
CA LEU A 459 -23.51 -0.64 -6.65
C LEU A 459 -23.14 0.19 -5.41
N PHE A 460 -22.01 -0.15 -4.79
CA PHE A 460 -21.47 0.48 -3.60
C PHE A 460 -19.98 0.75 -3.77
N ALA A 461 -19.53 1.96 -3.40
CA ALA A 461 -18.13 2.35 -3.37
C ALA A 461 -17.64 2.35 -1.92
N GLN A 462 -16.61 1.55 -1.63
CA GLN A 462 -16.01 1.48 -0.29
C GLN A 462 -15.05 2.65 -0.07
N GLN A 463 -15.04 3.21 1.14
CA GLN A 463 -14.02 4.18 1.54
C GLN A 463 -12.64 3.53 1.55
N HIS A 464 -11.69 4.14 0.85
CA HIS A 464 -10.28 3.79 0.94
C HIS A 464 -9.65 4.27 2.25
N LEU A 465 -8.55 3.61 2.64
CA LEU A 465 -7.75 3.97 3.81
C LEU A 465 -7.02 5.30 3.57
N ILE A 466 -7.16 6.24 4.50
CA ILE A 466 -6.71 7.63 4.34
C ILE A 466 -5.35 7.93 4.97
N GLN A 467 -4.88 7.07 5.88
CA GLN A 467 -3.60 7.28 6.54
C GLN A 467 -2.46 6.91 5.59
N LEU A 468 -1.40 7.73 5.56
CA LEU A 468 -0.21 7.41 4.77
C LEU A 468 0.38 6.04 5.15
N SER A 469 0.42 5.68 6.43
CA SER A 469 0.93 4.36 6.84
C SER A 469 0.12 3.19 6.26
N GLN A 470 -1.11 3.43 5.82
CA GLN A 470 -2.04 2.42 5.32
C GLN A 470 -2.09 2.32 3.79
N GLU A 471 -1.38 3.19 3.05
CA GLU A 471 -1.44 3.31 1.59
C GLU A 471 -1.23 1.97 0.86
N PHE A 472 -0.33 1.13 1.37
CA PHE A 472 0.08 -0.10 0.71
C PHE A 472 -0.61 -1.37 1.24
N ILE A 473 -1.48 -1.25 2.26
CA ILE A 473 -2.13 -2.40 2.90
C ILE A 473 -2.93 -3.19 1.86
N GLN A 474 -3.79 -2.52 1.10
CA GLN A 474 -4.66 -3.17 0.10
C GLN A 474 -3.85 -4.03 -0.88
N SER A 475 -2.81 -3.46 -1.50
CA SER A 475 -1.96 -4.16 -2.48
C SER A 475 -1.32 -5.41 -1.87
N ILE A 476 -0.75 -5.28 -0.67
CA ILE A 476 -0.05 -6.38 0.01
C ILE A 476 -1.05 -7.49 0.40
N CYS A 477 -2.25 -7.11 0.86
CA CYS A 477 -3.30 -8.08 1.16
C CYS A 477 -3.82 -8.77 -0.11
N TYR A 478 -3.91 -8.08 -1.25
CA TYR A 478 -4.30 -8.71 -2.52
C TYR A 478 -3.24 -9.70 -3.02
N ALA A 479 -1.95 -9.43 -2.78
CA ALA A 479 -0.90 -10.42 -3.00
C ALA A 479 -1.09 -11.67 -2.12
N CYS A 480 -1.44 -11.46 -0.85
CA CYS A 480 -1.80 -12.52 0.10
C CYS A 480 -2.93 -13.41 -0.40
N ASP A 481 -4.03 -12.77 -0.79
CA ASP A 481 -5.21 -13.47 -1.31
C ASP A 481 -4.90 -14.24 -2.60
N HIS A 482 -4.11 -13.64 -3.51
CA HIS A 482 -3.74 -14.27 -4.78
C HIS A 482 -2.89 -15.52 -4.56
N ILE A 483 -1.82 -15.45 -3.76
CA ILE A 483 -0.94 -16.60 -3.51
C ILE A 483 -1.69 -17.72 -2.77
N GLY A 484 -2.63 -17.38 -1.88
CA GLY A 484 -3.50 -18.34 -1.22
C GLY A 484 -4.37 -19.15 -2.20
N LYS A 485 -4.74 -18.56 -3.35
CA LYS A 485 -5.67 -19.12 -4.33
C LYS A 485 -4.99 -19.73 -5.56
N HIS A 486 -3.84 -19.19 -5.97
CA HIS A 486 -3.21 -19.50 -7.26
C HIS A 486 -1.84 -20.15 -7.10
N LYS A 487 -1.74 -21.41 -7.52
CA LYS A 487 -0.51 -22.23 -7.39
C LYS A 487 0.29 -22.34 -8.69
N GLU A 488 -0.23 -21.83 -9.80
CA GLU A 488 0.41 -21.95 -11.11
C GLU A 488 1.75 -21.21 -11.16
N TYR A 489 2.75 -21.80 -11.82
CA TYR A 489 4.03 -21.14 -12.09
C TYR A 489 3.94 -20.34 -13.39
N ARG A 490 4.43 -19.10 -13.36
CA ARG A 490 4.49 -18.18 -14.53
C ARG A 490 5.79 -17.39 -14.51
N VAL A 491 6.17 -16.81 -15.64
CA VAL A 491 7.33 -15.91 -15.74
C VAL A 491 6.91 -14.68 -16.52
N VAL A 492 7.28 -13.49 -16.04
CA VAL A 492 7.09 -12.23 -16.74
C VAL A 492 8.29 -12.04 -17.67
N PRO A 493 8.13 -12.22 -18.99
CA PRO A 493 9.26 -12.26 -19.91
C PRO A 493 9.95 -10.91 -20.05
N ASP A 494 9.17 -9.84 -20.18
CA ASP A 494 9.64 -8.46 -20.30
C ASP A 494 8.68 -7.53 -19.56
N LEU A 495 9.09 -7.14 -18.36
CA LEU A 495 8.33 -6.27 -17.47
C LEU A 495 8.08 -4.89 -18.11
N TYR A 496 9.10 -4.32 -18.75
CA TYR A 496 9.04 -2.95 -19.23
C TYR A 496 8.29 -2.83 -20.55
N LYS A 497 8.35 -3.85 -21.41
CA LYS A 497 7.51 -3.92 -22.61
C LYS A 497 6.02 -3.98 -22.29
N TRP A 498 5.63 -4.53 -21.14
CA TRP A 498 4.24 -4.54 -20.69
C TRP A 498 3.86 -3.25 -19.96
N PHE A 499 4.75 -2.73 -19.10
CA PHE A 499 4.41 -1.65 -18.18
C PHE A 499 4.57 -0.23 -18.75
N LEU A 500 5.56 0.02 -19.61
CA LEU A 500 5.90 1.37 -20.10
C LEU A 500 5.16 1.78 -21.39
N VAL A 501 4.09 1.07 -21.75
CA VAL A 501 3.32 1.28 -23.00
C VAL A 501 2.21 2.28 -22.82
#